data_AF-A0A507QNB6-F1
#
_entry.id   AF-A0A507QNB6-F1
#
_cell.length_a   1.000
_cell.length_b   1.000
_cell.length_c   1.000
_cell.angle_alpha   90.00
_cell.angle_beta   90.00
_cell.angle_gamma   90.00
#
_symmetry.space_group_name_H-M   'P 1'
#
loop_
_entity.id
_entity.type
_entity.pdbx_description
1 polymer ?
#
loop_
_entity_poly.entity_id
_entity_poly.type
_entity_poly.pdbx_seq_one_letter_code
_entity_poly.pdbx_strand_id
1 'polypeptide(L)'
;MALTEDAVPPAEVMSIATPINLALLSLFSVLVYLHFRPKAPVKLPQPPPPIVFRTFTPATLLPFNGEDGKPVYLAVRGRVFDVTPGRNFYGPGGPYENFAGRDASRGLACQSFDEEMLTKDLK
;
A
#
# COMPACT_ATOMS: atom_id res chain seq x y z
N MET A 1 4.06 70.46 67.76
CA MET A 1 3.61 70.62 66.36
C MET A 1 3.61 69.23 65.76
N ALA A 2 2.43 68.71 65.43
CA ALA A 2 2.18 67.29 65.21
C ALA A 2 2.93 66.73 64.00
N LEU A 3 3.52 65.53 64.18
CA LEU A 3 4.05 64.70 63.13
C LEU A 3 2.87 64.08 62.38
N THR A 4 2.72 64.36 61.09
CA THR A 4 1.76 63.67 60.22
C THR A 4 2.38 62.33 59.81
N GLU A 5 1.84 61.23 60.33
CA GLU A 5 2.13 59.88 59.85
C GLU A 5 1.57 59.69 58.43
N ASP A 6 2.45 59.46 57.47
CA ASP A 6 2.07 59.00 56.12
C ASP A 6 1.43 57.60 56.24
N ALA A 7 0.13 57.52 55.99
CA ALA A 7 -0.61 56.27 56.00
C ALA A 7 -0.20 55.40 54.79
N VAL A 8 0.43 54.26 55.07
CA VAL A 8 0.73 53.23 54.07
C VAL A 8 -0.59 52.67 53.51
N PRO A 9 -0.82 52.67 52.19
CA PRO A 9 -2.06 52.15 51.61
C PRO A 9 -2.20 50.65 51.93
N PRO A 10 -3.41 50.17 52.28
CA PRO A 10 -3.62 48.76 52.60
C PRO A 10 -3.36 47.91 51.35
N ALA A 11 -2.55 46.85 51.52
CA ALA A 11 -2.25 45.91 50.45
C ALA A 11 -3.53 45.17 50.02
N GLU A 12 -4.00 45.45 48.80
CA GLU A 12 -5.16 44.81 48.20
C GLU A 12 -4.79 43.39 47.75
N VAL A 13 -5.28 42.38 48.46
CA VAL A 13 -5.07 40.98 48.11
C VAL A 13 -6.08 40.60 47.03
N MET A 14 -5.65 40.62 45.76
CA MET A 14 -6.46 40.11 44.65
C MET A 14 -6.83 38.65 44.95
N SER A 15 -8.13 38.36 45.08
CA SER A 15 -8.60 36.99 45.29
C SER A 15 -8.12 36.11 44.14
N ILE A 16 -7.39 35.04 44.47
CA ILE A 16 -6.81 34.11 43.50
C ILE A 16 -7.89 33.49 42.59
N ALA A 17 -9.12 33.39 43.10
CA ALA A 17 -10.30 32.87 42.39
C ALA A 17 -11.13 33.98 41.71
N THR A 18 -10.49 34.87 40.95
CA THR A 18 -11.22 35.80 40.08
C THR A 18 -11.83 35.07 38.87
N PRO A 19 -12.94 35.57 38.29
CA PRO A 19 -13.53 34.99 37.08
C PRO A 19 -12.54 34.96 35.90
N ILE A 20 -11.63 35.92 35.83
CA ILE A 20 -10.58 35.96 34.80
C ILE A 20 -9.54 34.85 35.00
N ASN A 21 -9.13 34.56 36.23
CA ASN A 21 -8.20 33.46 36.52
C ASN A 21 -8.82 32.09 36.23
N LEU A 22 -10.12 31.92 36.48
CA LEU A 22 -10.84 30.69 36.11
C LEU A 22 -10.93 30.50 34.59
N ALA A 23 -11.19 31.58 33.84
CA ALA A 23 -11.18 31.56 32.38
C ALA A 23 -9.79 31.21 31.84
N LEU A 24 -8.72 31.79 32.42
CA LEU A 24 -7.35 31.50 32.05
C LEU A 24 -6.94 30.07 32.39
N LEU A 25 -7.34 29.53 33.55
CA LEU A 25 -7.02 28.16 33.97
C LEU A 25 -7.77 27.13 33.11
N SER A 26 -9.03 27.41 32.75
CA SER A 26 -9.81 26.62 31.78
C SER A 26 -9.15 26.64 30.40
N LEU A 27 -8.80 27.81 29.87
CA LEU A 27 -8.12 27.95 28.59
C LEU A 27 -6.77 27.23 28.60
N PHE A 28 -5.98 27.39 29.66
CA PHE A 28 -4.70 26.71 29.83
C PHE A 28 -4.87 25.19 29.85
N SER A 29 -5.85 24.67 30.59
CA SER A 29 -6.15 23.23 30.63
C SER A 29 -6.61 22.70 29.27
N VAL A 30 -7.39 23.47 28.52
CA VAL A 30 -7.81 23.12 27.16
C VAL A 30 -6.62 23.11 26.20
N LEU A 31 -5.73 24.11 26.27
CA LEU A 31 -4.53 24.17 25.43
C LEU A 31 -3.57 23.01 25.74
N VAL A 32 -3.38 22.68 27.02
CA VAL A 32 -2.61 21.51 27.46
C VAL A 32 -3.26 20.23 26.93
N TYR A 33 -4.58 20.08 27.08
CA TYR A 33 -5.31 18.94 26.56
C TYR A 33 -5.20 18.80 25.04
N LEU A 34 -5.28 19.90 24.29
CA LEU A 34 -5.11 19.92 22.84
C LEU A 34 -3.67 19.61 22.42
N HIS A 35 -2.68 20.05 23.19
CA HIS A 35 -1.26 19.78 22.93
C HIS A 35 -0.90 18.29 23.13
N PHE A 36 -1.46 17.66 24.16
CA PHE A 36 -1.19 16.25 24.47
C PHE A 36 -2.13 15.26 23.77
N ARG A 37 -3.02 15.70 22.85
CA ARG A 37 -3.82 14.76 22.06
C ARG A 37 -2.91 13.96 21.12
N PRO A 38 -2.77 12.64 21.30
CA PRO A 38 -1.94 11.82 20.43
C PRO A 38 -2.52 11.84 19.00
N LYS A 39 -1.69 12.18 18.01
CA LYS A 39 -2.06 12.02 16.60
C LYS A 39 -2.19 10.52 16.30
N ALA A 40 -3.22 10.13 15.55
CA ALA A 40 -3.41 8.74 15.16
C ALA A 40 -2.14 8.20 14.46
N PRO A 41 -1.71 6.95 14.74
CA PRO A 41 -0.52 6.39 14.13
C PRO A 41 -0.70 6.28 12.62
N VAL A 42 0.32 6.70 11.87
CA VAL A 42 0.36 6.58 10.41
C VAL A 42 0.36 5.10 10.05
N LYS A 43 -0.72 4.62 9.41
CA LYS A 43 -0.75 3.28 8.82
C LYS A 43 0.00 3.33 7.50
N LEU A 44 1.17 2.73 7.45
CA LEU A 44 1.91 2.56 6.19
C LEU A 44 1.13 1.58 5.29
N PRO A 45 1.02 1.84 3.98
CA PRO A 45 0.52 0.85 3.04
C PRO A 45 1.42 -0.39 3.09
N GLN A 46 0.81 -1.57 3.03
CA GLN A 46 1.56 -2.83 2.97
C GLN A 46 2.40 -2.83 1.69
N PRO A 47 3.70 -3.16 1.74
CA PRO A 47 4.48 -3.34 0.54
C PRO A 47 3.89 -4.51 -0.28
N PRO A 48 4.01 -4.48 -1.62
CA PRO A 48 3.62 -5.61 -2.44
C PRO A 48 4.37 -6.88 -1.99
N PRO A 49 3.75 -8.07 -2.12
CA PRO A 49 4.41 -9.31 -1.74
C PRO A 49 5.74 -9.47 -2.49
N PRO A 50 6.76 -10.05 -1.85
CA PRO A 50 8.06 -10.25 -2.48
C PRO A 50 7.92 -11.16 -3.71
N ILE A 51 8.53 -10.74 -4.82
CA ILE A 51 8.60 -11.56 -6.04
C ILE A 51 9.58 -12.71 -5.79
N VAL A 52 9.08 -13.94 -5.72
CA VAL A 52 9.92 -15.13 -5.59
C VAL A 52 10.35 -15.59 -6.98
N PHE A 53 11.64 -15.54 -7.25
CA PHE A 53 12.19 -16.11 -8.48
C PHE A 53 12.01 -17.63 -8.46
N ARG A 54 11.27 -18.15 -9.44
CA ARG A 54 11.03 -19.57 -9.62
C ARG A 54 11.50 -20.01 -10.99
N THR A 55 12.20 -21.14 -11.03
CA THR A 55 12.54 -21.82 -12.27
C THR A 55 11.39 -22.73 -12.67
N PHE A 56 11.00 -22.68 -13.95
CA PHE A 56 9.99 -23.55 -14.51
C PHE A 56 10.63 -24.43 -15.59
N THR A 57 10.26 -25.70 -15.58
CA THR A 57 10.35 -26.55 -16.77
C THR A 57 9.07 -26.40 -17.60
N PRO A 58 9.09 -26.73 -18.89
CA PRO A 58 7.89 -26.64 -19.73
C PRO A 58 6.69 -27.40 -19.15
N ALA A 59 6.89 -28.62 -18.63
CA ALA A 59 5.83 -29.41 -18.00
C ALA A 59 5.24 -28.72 -16.74
N THR A 60 6.08 -28.07 -15.94
CA THR A 60 5.61 -27.33 -14.75
C THR A 60 4.97 -25.98 -15.09
N LEU A 61 5.17 -25.47 -16.31
CA LEU A 61 4.58 -24.20 -16.77
C LEU A 61 3.15 -24.40 -17.30
N LEU A 62 2.86 -25.57 -17.88
CA LEU A 62 1.55 -25.91 -18.47
C LEU A 62 0.33 -25.61 -17.58
N PRO A 63 0.35 -25.87 -16.25
CA PRO A 63 -0.81 -25.61 -15.40
C PRO A 63 -1.14 -24.13 -15.22
N PHE A 64 -0.24 -23.22 -15.62
CA PHE A 64 -0.39 -21.77 -15.48
C PHE A 64 -0.94 -21.14 -16.76
N ASN A 65 -1.98 -21.76 -17.32
CA ASN A 65 -2.69 -21.31 -18.52
C ASN A 65 -3.89 -20.39 -18.22
N GLY A 66 -4.17 -20.12 -16.95
CA GLY A 66 -5.33 -19.34 -16.54
C GLY A 66 -6.59 -20.16 -16.28
N GLU A 67 -6.61 -21.47 -16.48
CA GLU A 67 -7.76 -22.30 -16.10
C GLU A 67 -7.84 -22.45 -14.57
N ASP A 68 -9.01 -22.85 -14.05
CA ASP A 68 -9.25 -23.06 -12.61
C ASP A 68 -8.92 -21.85 -11.70
N GLY A 69 -8.93 -20.63 -12.25
CA GLY A 69 -8.53 -19.42 -11.51
C GLY A 69 -7.03 -19.30 -11.24
N LYS A 70 -6.19 -20.15 -11.86
CA LYS A 70 -4.74 -20.06 -11.77
C LYS A 70 -4.22 -18.80 -12.48
N PRO A 71 -3.01 -18.32 -12.14
CA PRO A 71 -2.38 -17.23 -12.86
C PRO A 71 -2.00 -17.66 -14.28
N VAL A 72 -1.78 -16.68 -15.14
CA VAL A 72 -1.41 -16.89 -16.54
C VAL A 72 0.07 -16.58 -16.71
N TYR A 73 0.86 -17.60 -17.00
CA TYR A 73 2.28 -17.47 -17.29
C TYR A 73 2.58 -17.84 -18.73
N LEU A 74 3.58 -17.20 -19.32
CA LEU A 74 4.15 -17.60 -20.60
C LEU A 74 5.65 -17.43 -20.57
N ALA A 75 6.37 -18.21 -21.38
CA ALA A 75 7.81 -18.04 -21.54
C ALA A 75 8.15 -17.36 -22.87
N VAL A 76 9.15 -16.47 -22.86
CA VAL A 76 9.77 -15.90 -24.05
C VAL A 76 11.28 -15.91 -23.87
N ARG A 77 11.99 -16.53 -24.80
CA ARG A 77 13.44 -16.77 -24.81
C ARG A 77 13.94 -17.33 -23.47
N GLY A 78 13.24 -18.33 -22.94
CA GLY A 78 13.59 -18.99 -21.67
C GLY A 78 13.30 -18.17 -20.40
N ARG A 79 12.64 -17.01 -20.51
CA ARG A 79 12.21 -16.20 -19.37
C ARG A 79 10.71 -16.31 -19.20
N VAL A 80 10.26 -16.61 -17.98
CA VAL A 80 8.84 -16.70 -17.65
C VAL A 80 8.32 -15.34 -17.21
N PHE A 81 7.18 -14.93 -17.76
CA PHE A 81 6.50 -13.69 -17.45
C PHE A 81 5.13 -13.98 -16.85
N ASP A 82 4.80 -13.24 -15.78
CA ASP A 82 3.45 -13.21 -15.24
C ASP A 82 2.60 -12.23 -16.05
N VAL A 83 1.70 -12.79 -16.86
CA VAL A 83 0.76 -12.03 -17.69
C VAL A 83 -0.67 -12.11 -17.15
N THR A 84 -0.83 -12.48 -15.87
CA THR A 84 -2.13 -12.49 -15.18
C THR A 84 -2.88 -11.15 -15.26
N PRO A 85 -2.22 -9.96 -15.18
CA PRO A 85 -2.93 -8.70 -15.41
C PRO A 85 -3.55 -8.58 -16.80
N GLY A 86 -2.99 -9.28 -17.80
CA GLY A 86 -3.46 -9.35 -19.18
C GLY A 86 -4.33 -10.58 -19.47
N ARG A 87 -5.01 -11.14 -18.47
CA ARG A 87 -5.83 -12.37 -18.60
C ARG A 87 -6.86 -12.32 -19.75
N ASN A 88 -7.39 -11.15 -20.09
CA ASN A 88 -8.32 -11.00 -21.22
C ASN A 88 -7.68 -11.32 -22.58
N PHE A 89 -6.35 -11.25 -22.68
CA PHE A 89 -5.60 -11.53 -23.90
C PHE A 89 -5.00 -12.93 -23.90
N TYR A 90 -4.36 -13.30 -22.78
CA TYR A 90 -3.57 -14.53 -22.68
C TYR A 90 -4.28 -15.66 -21.93
N GLY A 91 -5.38 -15.37 -21.23
CA GLY A 91 -6.17 -16.39 -20.53
C GLY A 91 -7.18 -17.07 -21.44
N PRO A 92 -7.97 -18.02 -20.90
CA PRO A 92 -8.96 -18.77 -21.67
C PRO A 92 -9.96 -17.85 -22.39
N GLY A 93 -10.18 -18.09 -23.68
CA GLY A 93 -11.04 -17.28 -24.56
C GLY A 93 -10.40 -16.00 -25.11
N GLY A 94 -9.14 -15.72 -24.75
CA GLY A 94 -8.39 -14.60 -25.29
C GLY A 94 -7.73 -14.90 -26.65
N PRO A 95 -7.41 -13.88 -27.47
CA PRO A 95 -6.77 -14.06 -28.77
C PRO A 95 -5.38 -14.72 -28.71
N TYR A 96 -4.73 -14.70 -27.55
CA TYR A 96 -3.39 -15.26 -27.31
C TYR A 96 -3.40 -16.41 -26.29
N GLU A 97 -4.55 -17.05 -26.09
CA GLU A 97 -4.70 -18.18 -25.15
C GLU A 97 -3.76 -19.35 -25.48
N ASN A 98 -3.42 -19.52 -26.75
CA ASN A 98 -2.55 -20.59 -27.24
C ASN A 98 -1.11 -20.54 -26.67
N PHE A 99 -0.69 -19.38 -26.18
CA PHE A 99 0.62 -19.18 -25.53
C PHE A 99 0.59 -19.37 -24.01
N ALA A 100 -0.60 -19.49 -23.42
CA ALA A 100 -0.76 -19.65 -21.98
C ALA A 100 -0.13 -20.97 -21.49
N GLY A 101 0.69 -20.89 -20.45
CA GLY A 101 1.39 -22.03 -19.86
C GLY A 101 2.52 -22.62 -20.73
N ARG A 102 2.94 -21.94 -21.81
CA ARG A 102 3.87 -22.47 -22.81
C ARG A 102 5.01 -21.51 -23.13
N ASP A 103 5.99 -21.99 -23.89
CA ASP A 103 7.00 -21.12 -24.50
C ASP A 103 6.48 -20.54 -25.82
N ALA A 104 6.19 -19.24 -25.79
CA ALA A 104 5.66 -18.48 -26.91
C ALA A 104 6.75 -18.03 -27.89
N SER A 105 8.04 -18.28 -27.61
CA SER A 105 9.17 -17.76 -28.40
C SER A 105 9.04 -18.00 -29.88
N ARG A 106 8.68 -19.23 -30.29
CA ARG A 106 8.60 -19.61 -31.70
C ARG A 106 7.42 -18.96 -32.41
N GLY A 107 6.23 -19.04 -31.81
CA GLY A 107 5.02 -18.40 -32.34
C GLY A 107 5.16 -16.88 -32.47
N LEU A 108 5.75 -16.23 -31.46
CA LEU A 108 6.01 -14.79 -31.50
C LEU A 108 7.08 -14.42 -32.55
N ALA A 109 8.16 -15.20 -32.67
CA ALA A 109 9.21 -14.94 -33.66
C ALA A 109 8.73 -15.10 -35.10
N CYS A 110 7.86 -16.08 -35.35
CA CYS A 110 7.30 -16.35 -36.68
C CYS A 110 5.98 -15.63 -36.93
N GLN A 111 5.49 -14.84 -35.97
CA GLN A 111 4.20 -14.16 -36.02
C GLN A 111 3.02 -15.09 -36.37
N SER A 112 3.06 -16.32 -35.84
CA SER A 112 2.07 -17.37 -36.10
C SER A 112 1.47 -17.88 -34.78
N PHE A 113 0.17 -18.18 -34.85
CA PHE A 113 -0.62 -18.78 -33.78
C PHE A 113 -0.88 -20.27 -34.02
N ASP A 114 -0.33 -20.81 -35.12
CA ASP A 114 -0.58 -22.16 -35.56
C ASP A 114 -0.08 -23.17 -34.53
N GLU A 115 -0.84 -24.24 -34.38
CA GLU A 115 -0.57 -25.28 -33.41
C GLU A 115 0.80 -25.95 -33.58
N GLU A 116 1.29 -26.04 -34.81
CA GLU A 116 2.61 -26.58 -35.15
C GLU A 116 3.75 -25.68 -34.66
N MET A 117 3.49 -24.39 -34.49
CA MET A 117 4.45 -23.41 -33.96
C MET A 117 4.48 -23.38 -32.43
N LEU A 118 3.56 -24.09 -31.77
CA LEU A 118 3.52 -24.23 -30.33
C LEU A 118 4.38 -25.41 -29.86
N THR A 119 4.88 -25.34 -28.62
CA THR A 119 5.53 -26.47 -27.95
C THR A 119 4.46 -27.47 -27.51
N LYS A 120 4.08 -28.38 -28.41
CA LYS A 120 3.09 -29.46 -28.19
C LYS A 120 3.72 -30.78 -27.72
N ASP A 121 5.02 -30.91 -27.85
CA ASP A 121 5.84 -32.06 -27.49
C ASP A 121 6.10 -32.21 -25.98
N LEU A 122 5.48 -31.35 -25.17
CA LEU A 122 5.57 -31.35 -23.72
C LEU A 122 4.64 -32.44 -23.16
N LYS A 123 5.20 -33.63 -22.95
CA LYS A 123 4.56 -34.74 -22.21
C LYS A 123 4.84 -34.65 -20.72
#